data_AF-S6BW23-F1
#
_entry.id   AF-S6BW23-F1
#
_cell.length_a   1.000
_cell.length_b   1.000
_cell.length_c   1.000
_cell.angle_alpha   90.00
_cell.angle_beta   90.00
_cell.angle_gamma   90.00
#
_symmetry.space_group_name_H-M   'P 1'
#
loop_
_entity.id
_entity.type
_entity.pdbx_description
1 polymer ?
#
loop_
_entity_poly.entity_id
_entity_poly.type
_entity_poly.pdbx_seq_one_letter_code
_entity_poly.pdbx_strand_id
1 'polypeptide(L)'
;NLYVSGLPKNMTQQDLENLFSPYGRIITSRILCDNITVRQFVCGAGDSIPCLSKGVGFIRFDQRIEAERAIQELNGTIPKGSTEPITVKF
;
A
#
# COMPACT_ATOMS: atom_id res chain seq x y z
N ASN A 1 -1.30 2.91 -14.46
CA ASN A 1 -1.82 2.50 -13.13
C ASN A 1 -0.64 2.50 -12.19
N LEU A 2 -0.81 3.04 -10.99
CA LEU A 2 0.16 2.96 -9.92
C LEU A 2 -0.02 1.66 -9.14
N TYR A 3 1.08 1.00 -8.87
CA TYR A 3 1.23 -0.09 -7.93
C TYR A 3 1.74 0.45 -6.60
N VAL A 4 1.08 0.07 -5.53
CA VAL A 4 1.43 0.43 -4.15
C VAL A 4 1.69 -0.86 -3.37
N SER A 5 2.81 -0.98 -2.69
CA SER A 5 3.09 -2.13 -1.81
C SER A 5 3.63 -1.68 -0.46
N GLY A 6 3.63 -2.58 0.52
CA GLY A 6 4.07 -2.25 1.88
C GLY A 6 3.00 -1.55 2.71
N LEU A 7 1.73 -1.64 2.28
CA LEU A 7 0.62 -1.05 3.00
C LEU A 7 0.30 -1.88 4.24
N PRO A 8 -0.01 -1.24 5.38
CA PRO A 8 -0.43 -1.95 6.58
C PRO A 8 -1.80 -2.62 6.39
N LYS A 9 -2.08 -3.66 7.18
CA LYS A 9 -3.32 -4.46 7.11
C LYS A 9 -4.59 -3.65 7.42
N ASN A 10 -4.40 -2.58 8.19
CA ASN A 10 -5.41 -1.59 8.55
C ASN A 10 -5.62 -0.52 7.46
N MET A 11 -4.82 -0.50 6.39
CA MET A 11 -5.02 0.45 5.30
C MET A 11 -6.21 0.02 4.44
N THR A 12 -7.17 0.92 4.30
CA THR A 12 -8.38 0.69 3.49
C THR A 12 -8.29 1.40 2.15
N GLN A 13 -9.16 1.00 1.21
CA GLN A 13 -9.24 1.64 -0.11
C GLN A 13 -9.53 3.13 0.01
N GLN A 14 -10.40 3.52 0.95
CA GLN A 14 -10.70 4.93 1.23
C GLN A 14 -9.48 5.68 1.77
N ASP A 15 -8.71 5.08 2.68
CA ASP A 15 -7.47 5.67 3.18
C ASP A 15 -6.48 5.95 2.06
N LEU A 16 -6.31 4.97 1.16
CA LEU A 16 -5.41 5.11 0.03
C LEU A 16 -5.93 6.15 -0.96
N GLU A 17 -7.24 6.19 -1.20
CA GLU A 17 -7.83 7.24 -2.02
C GLU A 17 -7.61 8.64 -1.42
N ASN A 18 -7.84 8.82 -0.12
CA ASN A 18 -7.60 10.08 0.58
C ASN A 18 -6.13 10.49 0.55
N LEU A 19 -5.21 9.52 0.70
CA LEU A 19 -3.77 9.77 0.68
C LEU A 19 -3.31 10.23 -0.72
N PHE A 20 -3.92 9.69 -1.78
CA PHE A 20 -3.57 10.01 -3.16
C PHE A 20 -4.41 11.17 -3.75
N SER A 21 -5.56 11.49 -3.16
CA SER A 21 -6.48 12.54 -3.60
C SER A 21 -5.87 13.96 -3.69
N PRO A 22 -4.96 14.42 -2.81
CA PRO A 22 -4.37 15.75 -2.96
C PRO A 22 -3.34 15.83 -4.10
N TYR A 23 -2.83 14.69 -4.57
CA TYR A 23 -1.85 14.63 -5.65
C TYR A 23 -2.49 14.54 -7.04
N GLY A 24 -3.76 14.14 -7.10
CA GLY A 24 -4.55 14.21 -8.33
C GLY A 24 -5.90 13.49 -8.26
N ARG A 25 -6.61 13.50 -9.38
CA ARG A 25 -7.92 12.84 -9.51
C ARG A 25 -7.77 11.34 -9.74
N ILE A 26 -8.26 10.55 -8.80
CA ILE A 26 -8.27 9.08 -8.87
C ILE A 26 -9.48 8.63 -9.69
N ILE A 27 -9.23 7.83 -10.73
CA ILE A 27 -10.24 7.18 -11.57
C ILE A 27 -10.70 5.88 -10.94
N THR A 28 -9.74 5.07 -10.48
CA THR A 28 -10.02 3.82 -9.77
C THR A 28 -8.96 3.53 -8.74
N SER A 29 -9.36 3.21 -7.52
CA SER A 29 -8.53 2.66 -6.47
C SER A 29 -8.90 1.19 -6.25
N ARG A 30 -7.95 0.30 -5.96
CA ARG A 30 -8.20 -1.09 -5.52
C ARG A 30 -7.14 -1.52 -4.53
N ILE A 31 -7.52 -2.12 -3.42
CA ILE A 31 -6.56 -2.75 -2.50
C ILE A 31 -6.68 -4.27 -2.61
N LEU A 32 -5.52 -4.90 -2.81
CA LEU A 32 -5.29 -6.32 -2.66
C LEU A 32 -4.75 -6.57 -1.24
N CYS A 33 -5.67 -6.83 -0.31
CA CYS A 33 -5.30 -7.32 1.01
C CYS A 33 -5.05 -8.83 0.86
N ASP A 34 -3.83 -9.30 1.08
CA ASP A 34 -3.57 -10.74 1.21
C ASP A 34 -4.20 -11.23 2.53
N ASN A 35 -5.46 -11.65 2.44
CA ASN A 35 -6.15 -12.43 3.46
C ASN A 35 -5.85 -13.93 3.28
N ILE A 36 -4.66 -14.30 2.75
CA ILE A 36 -4.27 -15.69 2.54
C ILE A 36 -3.54 -16.24 3.77
N THR A 37 -2.92 -15.41 4.62
CA THR A 37 -2.24 -15.85 5.86
C THR A 37 -3.08 -15.83 7.15
N VAL A 38 -4.41 -15.77 7.08
CA VAL A 38 -5.25 -16.22 8.23
C VAL A 38 -5.29 -17.76 8.31
N ARG A 39 -4.77 -18.45 7.30
CA ARG A 39 -4.52 -19.89 7.35
C ARG A 39 -3.05 -20.15 7.08
N GLN A 40 -2.40 -20.70 8.11
CA GLN A 40 -1.16 -21.47 8.00
C GLN A 40 0.14 -20.64 7.93
N PHE A 41 0.60 -20.19 9.10
CA PHE A 41 1.89 -20.65 9.62
C PHE A 41 1.89 -20.53 11.14
N VAL A 42 1.46 -21.62 11.79
CA VAL A 42 1.99 -21.97 13.12
C VAL A 42 3.40 -22.49 12.85
N CYS A 43 4.40 -21.62 12.86
CA CYS A 43 5.80 -22.03 12.86
C CYS A 43 6.45 -21.48 14.13
N GLY A 44 6.61 -22.36 15.12
CA GLY A 44 7.43 -22.07 16.28
C GLY A 44 8.89 -21.94 15.88
N ALA A 45 9.49 -20.78 16.20
CA ALA A 45 10.91 -20.62 16.52
C ALA A 45 11.18 -19.12 16.82
N GLY A 46 11.19 -18.76 18.10
CA GLY A 46 12.26 -17.97 18.74
C GLY A 46 12.70 -16.58 18.28
N ASP A 47 12.28 -16.02 17.16
CA ASP A 47 12.64 -14.65 16.78
C ASP A 47 11.44 -13.95 16.14
N SER A 48 10.97 -12.89 16.77
CA SER A 48 9.78 -12.12 16.41
C SER A 48 9.99 -11.34 15.12
N ILE A 49 9.98 -12.02 13.97
CA ILE A 49 9.76 -11.38 12.68
C ILE A 49 8.24 -11.37 12.46
N PRO A 50 7.56 -10.22 12.58
CA PRO A 50 6.16 -10.17 12.21
C PRO A 50 6.08 -10.58 10.74
N CYS A 51 5.36 -11.66 10.45
CA CYS A 51 4.99 -12.05 9.10
C CYS A 51 4.14 -10.88 8.55
N LEU A 52 4.83 -9.94 7.92
CA LEU A 52 4.30 -8.68 7.42
C LEU A 52 3.45 -9.02 6.20
N SER A 53 2.15 -9.23 6.42
CA SER A 53 1.16 -9.27 5.36
C SER A 53 1.29 -7.98 4.56
N LYS A 54 1.97 -8.05 3.42
CA LYS A 54 2.22 -6.92 2.52
C LYS A 54 0.90 -6.57 1.86
N GLY A 55 0.17 -5.61 2.41
CA GLY A 55 -0.97 -5.02 1.73
C GLY A 55 -0.48 -4.42 0.41
N VAL A 56 -1.10 -4.83 -0.70
CA VAL A 56 -0.81 -4.32 -2.03
C VAL A 56 -2.01 -3.49 -2.48
N GLY A 57 -1.77 -2.40 -3.19
CA GLY A 57 -2.77 -1.50 -3.69
C GLY A 57 -2.49 -1.12 -5.14
N PHE A 58 -3.54 -0.71 -5.84
CA PHE A 58 -3.50 -0.22 -7.19
C PHE A 58 -4.29 1.09 -7.24
N ILE A 59 -3.68 2.14 -7.76
CA ILE A 59 -4.34 3.43 -8.01
C ILE A 59 -4.27 3.72 -9.49
N ARG A 60 -5.31 4.33 -10.03
CA ARG A 60 -5.30 4.85 -11.38
C ARG A 60 -5.70 6.30 -11.32
N PHE A 61 -4.80 7.18 -11.73
CA PHE A 61 -5.07 8.60 -11.90
C PHE A 61 -5.65 8.90 -13.29
N ASP A 62 -6.25 10.07 -13.43
CA ASP A 62 -6.72 10.62 -14.69
C ASP A 62 -5.52 10.99 -15.58
N GLN A 63 -4.57 11.75 -15.02
CA GLN A 63 -3.36 12.16 -15.73
C GLN A 63 -2.12 11.43 -15.22
N ARG A 64 -1.19 11.17 -16.14
CA ARG A 64 0.11 10.57 -15.81
C ARG A 64 0.97 11.48 -14.92
N ILE A 65 0.91 12.79 -15.16
CA ILE A 65 1.65 13.80 -14.38
C ILE A 65 1.26 13.77 -12.90
N GLU A 66 -0.03 13.62 -12.58
CA GLU A 66 -0.52 13.48 -11.21
C GLU A 66 0.02 12.19 -10.57
N ALA A 67 0.05 11.10 -11.34
CA ALA A 67 0.60 9.83 -10.90
C ALA A 67 2.11 9.90 -10.60
N GLU A 68 2.87 10.61 -11.44
CA GLU A 68 4.31 10.82 -11.24
C GLU A 68 4.59 11.61 -9.96
N ARG A 69 3.83 12.69 -9.71
CA ARG A 69 3.93 13.47 -8.46
C ARG A 69 3.61 12.63 -7.24
N ALA A 70 2.53 11.84 -7.31
CA ALA A 70 2.14 10.96 -6.22
C ALA A 70 3.22 9.92 -5.92
N ILE A 71 3.83 9.31 -6.94
CA ILE A 71 4.99 8.41 -6.75
C ILE A 71 6.12 9.14 -6.04
N GLN A 72 6.50 10.33 -6.52
CA GLN A 72 7.69 11.02 -6.03
C GLN A 72 7.56 11.41 -4.55
N GLU A 73 6.35 11.78 -4.12
CA GLU A 73 6.07 12.21 -2.74
C GLU A 73 5.74 11.05 -1.80
N LEU A 74 5.07 10.00 -2.29
CA LEU A 74 4.56 8.89 -1.44
C LEU A 74 5.48 7.67 -1.46
N ASN A 75 6.28 7.45 -2.50
CA ASN A 75 7.21 6.34 -2.57
C ASN A 75 8.29 6.46 -1.50
N GLY A 76 8.44 5.43 -0.68
CA GLY A 76 9.39 5.40 0.43
C GLY A 76 8.84 5.98 1.74
N THR A 77 7.59 6.46 1.78
CA THR A 77 7.00 6.97 3.02
C THR A 77 6.61 5.83 3.96
N ILE A 78 6.73 6.04 5.28
CA ILE A 78 6.39 5.01 6.27
C ILE A 78 5.06 5.43 6.93
N PRO A 79 3.92 4.77 6.62
CA PRO A 79 2.65 5.09 7.24
C PRO A 79 2.64 4.71 8.72
N LYS A 80 1.93 5.48 9.54
CA LYS A 80 1.80 5.24 10.99
C LYS A 80 1.11 3.89 11.23
N GLY A 81 1.89 2.88 11.62
CA GLY A 81 1.42 1.50 11.81
C GLY A 81 2.15 0.46 10.96
N SER A 82 3.03 0.87 10.03
CA SER A 82 3.96 -0.01 9.33
C SER A 82 5.39 0.21 9.83
N THR A 83 6.16 -0.87 9.90
CA THR A 83 7.62 -0.83 10.09
C THR A 83 8.37 -0.77 8.75
N GLU A 84 7.67 -1.05 7.63
CA GLU A 84 8.21 -1.01 6.28
C GLU A 84 7.72 0.24 5.52
N PRO A 85 8.57 0.82 4.65
CA PRO A 85 8.17 1.90 3.75
C PRO A 85 7.21 1.41 2.67
N ILE A 86 6.24 2.24 2.30
CA ILE A 86 5.40 1.96 1.14
C ILE A 86 6.22 2.18 -0.12
N THR A 87 6.00 1.35 -1.13
CA THR A 87 6.58 1.54 -2.46
C THR A 87 5.47 1.94 -3.41
N VAL A 88 5.66 3.01 -4.16
CA VAL A 88 4.73 3.46 -5.19
C VAL A 88 5.47 3.45 -6.53
N LYS A 89 4.96 2.75 -7.53
CA LYS A 89 5.58 2.62 -8.87
C LYS A 89 4.51 2.52 -9.97
N PHE A 90 4.90 2.68 -11.24
CA PHE A 90 4.03 2.40 -12.40
C PHE A 90 3.93 0.92 -12.73
#